data_AF-A0A6L4ZIV9-F1
#
_entry.id   AF-A0A6L4ZIV9-F1
#
_cell.length_a   1.000
_cell.length_b   1.000
_cell.length_c   1.000
_cell.angle_alpha   90.00
_cell.angle_beta   90.00
_cell.angle_gamma   90.00
#
_symmetry.space_group_name_H-M   'P 1'
#
loop_
_entity.id
_entity.type
_entity.pdbx_description
1 polymer ?
#
loop_
_entity_poly.entity_id
_entity_poly.type
_entity_poly.pdbx_seq_one_letter_code
_entity_poly.pdbx_strand_id
1 'polypeptide(L)'
;MKQKIIFQDKKVKFFFLLWLLAIGAGMYLLTSHANKPEKGVIVSPFWPQNTKLALAKDRPTLVLFAHPKCPCTRATMGELALLMTQTQNKAQVYVLFTKPKNFKYLHLVKLLYIILKVNYYLMVVLP
;
A
#
# COMPACT_ATOMS: atom_id res chain seq x y z
N MET A 1 -38.73 -42.65 13.57
CA MET A 1 -37.33 -42.20 13.37
C MET A 1 -37.12 -41.16 12.26
N LYS A 2 -38.01 -40.99 11.26
CA LYS A 2 -37.76 -40.08 10.10
C LYS A 2 -37.84 -38.56 10.38
N GLN A 3 -38.57 -38.10 11.40
CA GLN A 3 -38.71 -36.66 11.68
C GLN A 3 -37.43 -35.97 12.17
N LYS A 4 -36.54 -36.68 12.87
CA LYS A 4 -35.30 -36.10 13.41
C LYS A 4 -34.32 -35.67 12.31
N ILE A 5 -34.29 -36.39 11.18
CA ILE A 5 -33.36 -36.16 10.07
C ILE A 5 -33.75 -34.89 9.30
N ILE A 6 -35.03 -34.71 8.98
CA ILE A 6 -35.53 -33.54 8.23
C ILE A 6 -35.39 -32.22 9.03
N PHE A 7 -35.56 -32.28 10.36
CA PHE A 7 -35.39 -31.10 11.21
C PHE A 7 -33.92 -30.70 11.39
N GLN A 8 -33.01 -31.69 11.41
CA GLN A 8 -31.55 -31.45 11.39
C GLN A 8 -31.11 -30.79 10.08
N ASP A 9 -31.62 -31.24 8.93
CA ASP A 9 -31.31 -30.63 7.63
C ASP A 9 -31.74 -29.16 7.55
N LYS A 10 -32.92 -28.80 8.06
CA LYS A 10 -33.38 -27.41 8.08
C LYS A 10 -32.50 -26.51 8.95
N LYS A 11 -32.05 -27.01 10.11
CA LYS A 11 -31.15 -26.28 11.00
C LYS A 11 -29.76 -26.13 10.38
N VAL A 12 -29.20 -27.20 9.81
CA VAL A 12 -27.88 -27.17 9.17
C VAL A 12 -27.89 -26.22 7.98
N LYS A 13 -28.92 -26.27 7.12
CA LYS A 13 -29.07 -25.32 6.00
C LYS A 13 -29.18 -23.87 6.48
N PHE A 14 -29.92 -23.63 7.56
CA PHE A 14 -30.04 -22.29 8.15
C PHE A 14 -28.70 -21.77 8.67
N PHE A 15 -27.97 -22.57 9.45
CA PHE A 15 -26.63 -22.22 9.95
C PHE A 15 -25.65 -21.99 8.80
N PHE A 16 -25.70 -22.82 7.75
CA PHE A 16 -24.84 -22.68 6.58
C PHE A 16 -25.13 -21.38 5.81
N LEU A 17 -26.40 -21.03 5.61
CA LEU A 17 -26.80 -19.76 4.98
C LEU A 17 -26.36 -18.55 5.82
N LEU A 18 -26.53 -18.62 7.13
CA LEU A 18 -26.10 -17.54 8.03
C LEU A 18 -24.58 -17.37 8.02
N TRP A 19 -23.83 -18.47 7.97
CA TRP A 19 -22.37 -18.45 7.85
C TRP A 19 -21.89 -17.85 6.52
N LEU A 20 -22.51 -18.23 5.39
CA LEU A 20 -22.20 -17.64 4.09
C LEU A 20 -22.51 -16.14 4.05
N LEU A 21 -23.63 -15.72 4.63
CA LEU A 21 -23.97 -14.30 4.76
C LEU A 21 -22.96 -13.54 5.62
N ALA A 22 -22.50 -14.11 6.73
CA ALA A 22 -21.48 -13.50 7.58
C ALA A 22 -20.15 -13.33 6.84
N ILE A 23 -19.71 -14.33 6.07
CA ILE A 23 -18.50 -14.23 5.23
C ILE A 23 -18.68 -13.18 4.14
N GLY A 24 -19.81 -13.21 3.43
CA GLY A 24 -20.12 -12.24 2.38
C GLY A 24 -20.13 -10.80 2.91
N ALA A 25 -20.77 -10.59 4.06
CA ALA A 25 -20.78 -9.30 4.74
C ALA A 25 -19.38 -8.87 5.19
N GLY A 26 -18.59 -9.79 5.78
CA GLY A 26 -17.21 -9.52 6.18
C GLY A 26 -16.32 -9.10 5.01
N MET A 27 -16.38 -9.84 3.90
CA MET A 27 -15.65 -9.51 2.67
C MET A 27 -16.10 -8.17 2.07
N TYR A 28 -17.40 -7.89 2.05
CA TYR A 28 -17.94 -6.61 1.59
C TYR A 28 -17.46 -5.43 2.46
N LEU A 29 -17.44 -5.60 3.79
CA LEU A 29 -16.95 -4.58 4.70
C LEU A 29 -15.45 -4.31 4.52
N LEU A 30 -14.64 -5.37 4.39
CA LEU A 30 -13.20 -5.25 4.15
C LEU A 30 -12.89 -4.54 2.82
N THR A 31 -13.54 -4.97 1.73
CA THR A 31 -13.32 -4.38 0.40
C THR A 31 -13.85 -2.96 0.31
N SER A 32 -15.01 -2.66 0.91
CA SER A 32 -15.52 -1.29 0.94
C SER A 32 -14.64 -0.36 1.76
N HIS A 33 -13.97 -0.85 2.81
CA HIS A 33 -13.00 -0.05 3.56
C HIS A 33 -11.72 0.20 2.77
N ALA A 34 -11.19 -0.82 2.10
CA ALA A 34 -9.98 -0.72 1.27
C ALA A 34 -10.18 0.17 0.03
N ASN A 35 -11.38 0.17 -0.55
CA ASN A 35 -11.69 0.87 -1.79
C ASN A 35 -12.37 2.23 -1.58
N LYS A 36 -12.56 2.68 -0.34
CA LYS A 36 -13.14 4.00 -0.07
C LYS A 36 -12.19 5.09 -0.59
N PRO A 37 -12.56 5.83 -1.66
CA PRO A 37 -11.77 6.95 -2.11
C PRO A 37 -11.79 8.02 -1.01
N GLU A 38 -10.66 8.70 -0.79
CA GLU A 38 -10.61 9.84 0.11
C GLU A 38 -11.53 10.95 -0.44
N LYS A 39 -12.57 11.31 0.33
CA LYS A 39 -13.54 12.31 -0.11
C LYS A 39 -12.90 13.70 -0.07
N GLY A 40 -12.78 14.32 -1.24
CA GLY A 40 -12.58 15.77 -1.36
C GLY A 40 -11.18 16.24 -1.00
N VAL A 41 -10.14 15.60 -1.54
CA VAL A 41 -8.81 16.21 -1.52
C VAL A 41 -8.85 17.43 -2.45
N ILE A 42 -8.77 18.64 -1.88
CA ILE A 42 -8.47 19.85 -2.62
C ILE A 42 -7.02 19.70 -3.09
N VAL A 43 -6.85 19.26 -4.33
CA VAL A 43 -5.53 19.10 -4.94
C VAL A 43 -5.01 20.48 -5.30
N SER A 44 -3.86 20.86 -4.76
CA SER A 44 -3.14 22.05 -5.20
C SER A 44 -2.69 21.85 -6.65
N PRO A 45 -2.99 22.78 -7.57
CA PRO A 45 -2.47 22.72 -8.94
C PRO A 45 -0.96 23.02 -9.00
N PHE A 46 -0.39 23.55 -7.92
CA PHE A 46 1.02 23.88 -7.80
C PHE A 46 1.77 22.84 -6.97
N TRP A 47 3.02 22.60 -7.35
CA TRP A 47 3.95 21.83 -6.54
C TRP A 47 4.07 22.45 -5.14
N PRO A 48 4.01 21.66 -4.07
CA PRO A 48 4.05 22.19 -2.71
C PRO A 48 5.36 22.94 -2.45
N GLN A 49 5.29 24.19 -1.99
CA GLN A 49 6.48 24.99 -1.71
C GLN A 49 7.25 24.50 -0.47
N ASN A 50 6.55 23.84 0.47
CA ASN A 50 7.11 23.39 1.75
C ASN A 50 7.68 21.96 1.71
N THR A 51 7.85 21.36 0.53
CA THR A 51 8.52 20.07 0.40
C THR A 51 10.00 20.25 0.07
N LYS A 52 10.86 19.35 0.55
CA LYS A 52 12.27 19.31 0.13
C LYS A 52 12.48 18.48 -1.15
N LEU A 53 11.39 18.00 -1.76
CA LEU A 53 11.40 17.32 -3.04
C LEU A 53 11.48 18.36 -4.16
N ALA A 54 12.58 18.34 -4.91
CA ALA A 54 12.78 19.22 -6.04
C ALA A 54 12.23 18.58 -7.32
N LEU A 55 11.55 19.36 -8.15
CA LEU A 55 11.20 18.93 -9.50
C LEU A 55 12.46 18.92 -10.38
N ALA A 56 12.62 17.87 -11.19
CA ALA A 56 13.58 17.90 -12.29
C ALA A 56 13.21 19.01 -13.29
N LYS A 57 14.23 19.68 -13.84
CA LYS A 57 14.05 20.72 -14.87
C LYS A 57 13.94 20.12 -16.28
N ASP A 58 14.53 18.95 -16.47
CA ASP A 58 14.80 18.32 -17.77
C ASP A 58 13.99 17.03 -18.00
N ARG A 59 13.26 16.55 -16.98
CA ARG A 59 12.52 15.29 -17.04
C ARG A 59 11.29 15.27 -16.12
N PRO A 60 10.28 14.43 -16.43
CA PRO A 60 9.15 14.22 -15.54
C PRO A 60 9.57 13.74 -14.15
N THR A 61 8.87 14.21 -13.12
CA THR A 61 9.09 13.79 -11.72
C THR A 61 7.90 12.98 -11.21
N LEU A 62 8.12 11.73 -10.85
CA LEU A 62 7.14 10.82 -10.24
C LEU A 62 7.36 10.76 -8.73
N VAL A 63 6.30 10.99 -7.96
CA VAL A 63 6.32 10.80 -6.49
C VAL A 63 5.39 9.66 -6.13
N LEU A 64 5.94 8.62 -5.52
CA LEU A 64 5.23 7.44 -5.06
C LEU A 64 5.21 7.40 -3.53
N PHE A 65 4.02 7.40 -2.94
CA PHE A 65 3.87 7.15 -1.50
C PHE A 65 3.69 5.66 -1.24
N ALA A 66 4.58 5.08 -0.44
CA ALA A 66 4.65 3.65 -0.19
C ALA A 66 4.57 3.34 1.30
N HIS A 67 3.75 2.36 1.68
CA HIS A 67 3.70 1.90 3.07
C HIS A 67 4.66 0.71 3.26
N PRO A 68 5.64 0.77 4.19
CA PRO A 68 6.71 -0.22 4.27
C PRO A 68 6.24 -1.64 4.61
N LYS A 69 5.08 -1.79 5.25
CA LYS A 69 4.53 -3.11 5.64
C LYS A 69 3.38 -3.58 4.74
N CYS A 70 2.98 -2.81 3.73
CA CYS A 70 1.92 -3.27 2.83
C CYS A 70 2.49 -4.24 1.79
N PRO A 71 1.87 -5.43 1.56
CA PRO A 71 2.27 -6.30 0.47
C PRO A 71 2.10 -5.62 -0.90
N CYS A 72 1.18 -4.67 -1.03
CA CYS A 72 0.98 -3.86 -2.22
C CYS A 72 2.24 -3.08 -2.63
N THR A 73 3.00 -2.55 -1.68
CA THR A 73 4.26 -1.83 -1.94
C THR A 73 5.27 -2.70 -2.65
N ARG A 74 5.37 -3.99 -2.31
CA ARG A 74 6.29 -4.92 -2.99
C ARG A 74 5.94 -5.05 -4.46
N ALA A 75 4.66 -5.23 -4.77
CA ALA A 75 4.18 -5.32 -6.14
C ALA A 75 4.48 -4.01 -6.91
N THR A 76 4.15 -2.86 -6.33
CA THR A 76 4.42 -1.55 -6.95
C THR A 76 5.91 -1.32 -7.20
N MET A 77 6.81 -1.74 -6.30
CA MET A 77 8.25 -1.61 -6.50
C MET A 77 8.77 -2.48 -7.66
N GLY A 78 8.17 -3.66 -7.88
CA GLY A 78 8.48 -4.52 -9.03
C GLY A 78 8.14 -3.85 -10.35
N GLU A 79 6.92 -3.32 -10.46
CA GLU A 79 6.48 -2.54 -11.62
C GLU A 79 7.33 -1.29 -11.83
N LEU A 80 7.67 -0.57 -10.75
CA LEU A 80 8.53 0.59 -10.83
C LEU A 80 9.91 0.25 -11.38
N ALA A 81 10.52 -0.86 -10.96
CA ALA A 81 11.82 -1.30 -11.47
C ALA A 81 11.77 -1.59 -12.98
N LEU A 82 10.69 -2.22 -13.44
CA LEU A 82 10.45 -2.48 -14.85
C LEU A 82 10.27 -1.17 -15.64
N LEU A 83 9.47 -0.23 -15.13
CA LEU A 83 9.29 1.09 -15.71
C LEU A 83 10.59 1.89 -15.80
N MET A 84 11.42 1.87 -14.75
CA MET A 84 12.72 2.58 -14.75
C MET A 84 13.69 2.01 -15.78
N THR A 85 13.63 0.70 -16.01
CA THR A 85 14.42 0.03 -17.04
C THR A 85 13.94 0.40 -18.44
N GLN A 86 12.63 0.32 -18.69
CA GLN A 86 12.03 0.66 -19.99
C GLN A 86 12.21 2.13 -20.36
N THR A 87 12.10 3.02 -19.38
CA THR A 87 12.26 4.46 -19.57
C THR A 87 13.72 4.90 -19.55
N GLN A 88 14.68 3.99 -19.33
CA GLN A 88 16.11 4.31 -19.26
C GLN A 88 16.42 5.46 -18.31
N ASN A 89 15.77 5.49 -17.13
CA ASN A 89 15.97 6.53 -16.12
C ASN A 89 15.64 7.97 -16.58
N LYS A 90 14.79 8.11 -17.61
CA LYS A 90 14.28 9.40 -18.12
C LYS A 90 13.22 10.05 -17.24
N ALA A 91 12.95 9.50 -16.05
CA ALA A 91 12.09 10.11 -15.06
C ALA A 91 12.83 10.20 -13.73
N GLN A 92 12.65 11.31 -13.02
CA GLN A 92 13.09 11.43 -11.63
C GLN A 92 12.02 10.80 -10.73
N VAL A 93 12.38 9.82 -9.92
CA VAL A 93 11.42 9.14 -9.04
C VAL A 93 11.76 9.34 -7.57
N TYR A 94 10.76 9.74 -6.79
CA TYR A 94 10.82 9.80 -5.33
C TYR A 94 9.88 8.77 -4.74
N VAL A 95 10.40 7.85 -3.93
CA VAL A 95 9.57 6.91 -3.16
C VAL A 95 9.59 7.32 -1.69
N LEU A 96 8.42 7.72 -1.18
CA LEU A 96 8.22 8.23 0.16
C LEU A 96 7.62 7.13 1.04
N PHE A 97 8.40 6.69 2.03
CA PHE A 97 7.92 5.73 3.02
C PHE A 97 7.35 6.44 4.24
N THR A 98 6.11 6.11 4.60
CA THR A 98 5.51 6.67 5.81
C THR A 98 6.10 5.98 7.05
N LYS A 99 6.55 6.78 8.03
CA LYS A 99 7.03 6.28 9.32
C LYS A 99 5.83 6.18 10.27
N PRO A 100 5.45 4.98 10.74
CA PRO A 100 4.36 4.87 11.70
C PRO A 100 4.80 5.44 13.06
N LYS A 101 3.86 6.07 13.79
CA LYS A 101 4.13 6.81 15.05
C LYS A 101 4.85 6.00 16.14
N ASN A 102 4.82 4.66 16.10
CA ASN A 102 5.40 3.77 17.12
C ASN A 102 6.65 2.99 16.65
N PHE A 103 7.46 3.53 15.75
CA PHE A 103 8.68 2.84 15.29
C PHE A 103 9.90 3.18 16.18
N LYS A 104 10.26 2.28 17.12
CA LYS A 104 11.58 2.28 17.79
C LYS A 104 12.59 1.54 16.90
N TYR A 105 13.56 2.24 16.32
CA TYR A 105 14.62 1.60 15.53
C TYR A 105 15.74 1.10 16.44
N LEU A 106 16.01 -0.21 16.42
CA LEU A 106 17.27 -0.79 16.86
C LEU A 106 18.37 -0.35 15.87
N HIS A 107 19.47 0.19 16.39
CA HIS A 107 20.51 0.93 15.65
C HIS A 107 21.12 0.23 14.42
N LEU A 108 21.03 -1.10 14.33
CA LEU A 108 21.71 -1.91 13.31
C LEU A 108 21.04 -1.87 11.93
N VAL A 109 19.72 -1.67 11.85
CA VAL A 109 18.99 -1.65 10.55
C VAL A 109 19.28 -0.36 9.78
N LYS A 110 19.68 0.72 10.47
CA LYS A 110 20.05 1.99 9.86
C LYS A 110 21.27 1.83 8.95
N LEU A 111 22.25 1.00 9.34
CA LEU A 111 23.47 0.78 8.58
C LEU A 111 23.23 -0.07 7.32
N LEU A 112 22.49 -1.18 7.44
CA LEU A 112 22.22 -2.06 6.29
C LEU A 112 21.36 -1.37 5.22
N TYR A 113 20.39 -0.53 5.66
CA TYR A 113 19.54 0.26 4.76
C TYR A 113 20.27 1.46 4.14
N ILE A 114 21.38 1.92 4.74
CA ILE A 114 22.29 2.93 4.16
C ILE A 114 23.29 2.27 3.20
N ILE A 115 23.76 1.05 3.47
CA ILE A 115 24.73 0.36 2.60
C ILE A 115 24.08 -0.10 1.28
N LEU A 116 22.84 -0.59 1.30
CA LEU A 116 22.07 -0.86 0.06
C LEU A 116 21.74 0.41 -0.73
N LYS A 117 21.86 1.59 -0.10
CA LYS A 117 21.52 2.92 -0.64
C LYS A 117 22.60 3.52 -1.54
N VAL A 118 23.82 2.98 -1.53
CA VAL A 118 24.95 3.55 -2.29
C VAL A 118 24.90 3.12 -3.76
N ASN A 119 24.30 1.98 -4.10
CA ASN A 119 24.33 1.46 -5.48
C ASN A 119 23.09 1.77 -6.32
N TYR A 120 21.98 2.23 -5.75
CA TYR A 120 20.76 2.53 -6.51
C TYR A 120 20.07 3.79 -5.96
N TYR A 121 20.48 4.94 -6.50
CA TYR A 121 19.76 6.22 -6.56
C TYR A 121 19.07 6.72 -5.26
N LEU A 122 19.85 7.46 -4.46
CA LEU A 122 19.48 8.68 -3.71
C LEU A 122 18.05 8.75 -3.11
N MET A 123 17.80 8.06 -2.00
CA MET A 123 16.59 8.26 -1.18
C MET A 123 16.86 9.33 -0.08
N VAL A 124 16.36 10.56 -0.26
CA VAL A 124 16.46 11.62 0.77
C VAL A 124 15.57 11.26 1.95
N VAL A 125 16.19 10.91 3.08
CA VAL A 125 15.51 10.74 4.37
C VAL A 125 15.69 12.06 5.10
N LEU A 126 14.60 12.80 5.29
CA LEU A 126 14.61 14.00 6.12
C LEU A 126 14.54 13.62 7.61
N PRO A 127 15.18 14.42 8.47
CA PRO A 127 15.34 14.13 9.91
C PRO A 127 14.01 13.97 10.65
#